data_AF-A0A929C4Q3-F1
#
_entry.id   AF-A0A929C4Q3-F1
#
_cell.length_a   1.000
_cell.length_b   1.000
_cell.length_c   1.000
_cell.angle_alpha   90.00
_cell.angle_beta   90.00
_cell.angle_gamma   90.00
#
_symmetry.space_group_name_H-M   'P 1'
#
loop_
_entity.id
_entity.type
_entity.pdbx_description
1 polymer ?
#
loop_
_entity_poly.entity_id
_entity_poly.type
_entity_poly.pdbx_seq_one_letter_code
_entity_poly.pdbx_strand_id
1 'polypeptide(L)'
;TLDVRASTITDTMCLAAATALAEMAEKKGLTAEYILPTMDEWEVYPREAAAVAAQAVKEGLARAPMTYDEELKNAEEIIRRSRGLTTHMMEEGFIKPYTP
;
A
#
# COMPACT_ATOMS: atom_id res chain seq x y z
N THR A 1 6.28 1.52 -6.21
CA THR A 1 7.36 1.16 -7.19
C THR A 1 6.94 1.42 -8.62
N LEU A 2 5.76 0.96 -9.01
CA LEU A 2 5.16 1.17 -10.32
C LEU A 2 4.82 2.65 -10.55
N ASP A 3 4.26 3.32 -9.55
CA ASP A 3 3.78 4.71 -9.63
C ASP A 3 4.92 5.68 -9.98
N VAL A 4 6.07 5.52 -9.32
CA VAL A 4 7.29 6.28 -9.62
C VAL A 4 8.15 5.71 -10.74
N ARG A 5 7.71 4.61 -11.36
CA ARG A 5 8.40 3.87 -12.43
C ARG A 5 9.85 3.55 -12.09
N ALA A 6 10.10 3.06 -10.88
CA ALA A 6 11.43 2.67 -10.42
C ALA A 6 12.09 1.70 -11.42
N SER A 7 13.41 1.83 -11.63
CA SER A 7 14.16 0.95 -12.53
C SER A 7 14.38 -0.45 -11.97
N THR A 8 14.44 -0.59 -10.64
CA THR A 8 14.61 -1.84 -9.91
C THR A 8 13.98 -1.73 -8.51
N ILE A 9 13.96 -2.84 -7.77
CA ILE A 9 13.60 -2.90 -6.35
C ILE A 9 14.88 -3.19 -5.58
N THR A 10 15.25 -2.30 -4.66
CA THR A 10 16.46 -2.42 -3.83
C THR A 10 16.13 -2.95 -2.43
N ASP A 11 17.14 -3.47 -1.74
CA ASP A 11 16.99 -3.93 -0.35
C ASP A 11 16.55 -2.79 0.58
N THR A 12 17.00 -1.57 0.32
CA THR A 12 16.62 -0.36 1.04
C THR A 12 15.16 0.03 0.80
N MET A 13 14.61 -0.22 -0.40
CA MET A 13 13.16 -0.13 -0.65
C MET A 13 12.39 -1.20 0.14
N CYS A 14 12.90 -2.44 0.22
CA CYS A 14 12.29 -3.48 1.06
C CYS A 14 12.32 -3.12 2.55
N LEU A 15 13.41 -2.51 3.03
CA LEU A 15 13.50 -2.00 4.40
C LEU A 15 12.52 -0.84 4.66
N ALA A 16 12.33 0.04 3.68
CA ALA A 16 11.34 1.11 3.77
C ALA A 16 9.91 0.55 3.89
N ALA A 17 9.59 -0.50 3.12
CA ALA A 17 8.31 -1.21 3.23
C ALA A 17 8.13 -1.85 4.62
N ALA A 18 9.12 -2.62 5.08
CA ALA A 18 9.10 -3.26 6.40
C ALA A 18 8.93 -2.25 7.54
N THR A 19 9.60 -1.09 7.45
CA THR A 19 9.49 -0.01 8.43
C THR A 19 8.08 0.59 8.42
N ALA A 20 7.50 0.84 7.24
CA ALA A 20 6.13 1.37 7.14
C ALA A 20 5.08 0.43 7.76
N LEU A 21 5.24 -0.88 7.57
CA LEU A 21 4.39 -1.90 8.19
C LEU A 21 4.53 -1.89 9.72
N ALA A 22 5.77 -1.88 10.22
CA ALA A 22 6.07 -1.87 11.65
C ALA A 22 5.53 -0.61 12.34
N GLU A 23 5.73 0.56 11.76
CA GLU A 23 5.22 1.83 12.30
C GLU A 23 3.69 1.86 12.39
N MET A 24 2.99 1.24 11.43
CA MET A 24 1.53 1.16 11.49
C MET A 24 1.05 0.23 12.60
N ALA A 25 1.69 -0.93 12.77
CA ALA A 25 1.41 -1.83 13.88
C ALA A 25 1.65 -1.14 15.23
N GLU A 26 2.78 -0.44 15.36
CA GLU A 26 3.13 0.31 16.57
C GLU A 26 2.10 1.41 16.88
N LYS A 27 1.70 2.20 15.87
CA LYS A 27 0.68 3.26 16.02
C LYS A 27 -0.69 2.72 16.47
N LYS A 28 -1.06 1.50 16.07
CA LYS A 28 -2.31 0.84 16.51
C LYS A 28 -2.19 0.16 17.87
N GLY A 29 -0.97 -0.09 18.34
CA GLY A 29 -0.66 -0.72 19.61
C GLY A 29 -0.31 -2.20 19.43
N LEU A 30 0.92 -2.55 19.78
CA LEU A 30 1.42 -3.92 19.67
C LEU A 30 0.90 -4.78 20.82
N THR A 31 0.51 -6.01 20.50
CA THR A 31 0.15 -7.05 21.48
C THR A 31 0.78 -8.38 21.06
N ALA A 32 0.74 -9.41 21.92
CA ALA A 32 1.25 -10.72 21.56
C ALA A 32 0.50 -11.34 20.36
N GLU A 33 -0.76 -10.94 20.17
CA GLU A 33 -1.67 -11.39 19.11
C GLU A 33 -1.73 -10.42 17.91
N TYR A 34 -1.11 -9.23 18.01
CA TYR A 34 -1.09 -8.21 16.97
C TYR A 34 0.32 -7.61 16.84
N ILE A 35 1.09 -8.20 15.94
CA ILE A 35 2.48 -7.80 15.63
C ILE A 35 2.63 -7.13 14.27
N LEU A 36 1.63 -7.24 13.39
CA LEU A 36 1.63 -6.74 12.02
C LEU A 36 0.20 -6.37 11.61
N PRO A 37 -0.01 -5.37 10.74
CA PRO A 37 -1.34 -5.08 10.21
C PRO A 37 -1.89 -6.28 9.43
N THR A 38 -3.20 -6.47 9.53
CA THR A 38 -3.97 -7.48 8.82
C THR A 38 -4.32 -7.01 7.40
N MET A 39 -4.71 -7.95 6.52
CA MET A 39 -5.10 -7.64 5.14
C MET A 39 -6.36 -6.74 5.05
N ASP A 40 -7.18 -6.71 6.09
CA ASP A 40 -8.35 -5.85 6.18
C ASP A 40 -7.99 -4.39 6.48
N GLU A 41 -6.80 -4.15 7.03
CA GLU A 41 -6.29 -2.84 7.40
C GLU A 41 -5.63 -2.15 6.22
N TRP A 42 -6.45 -1.87 5.22
CA TRP A 42 -6.03 -1.39 3.89
C TRP A 42 -5.25 -0.07 3.89
N GLU A 43 -5.33 0.72 4.96
CA GLU A 43 -4.55 1.96 5.16
C GLU A 43 -3.03 1.71 5.13
N VAL A 44 -2.62 0.45 5.32
CA VAL A 44 -1.22 0.03 5.26
C VAL A 44 -0.65 0.17 3.85
N TYR A 45 -1.44 -0.14 2.82
CA TYR A 45 -0.95 -0.22 1.45
C TYR A 45 -0.57 1.15 0.87
N PRO A 46 -1.38 2.23 1.03
CA PRO A 46 -0.96 3.56 0.59
C PRO A 46 0.31 4.04 1.30
N ARG A 47 0.46 3.75 2.60
CA ARG A 47 1.63 4.17 3.40
C ARG A 47 2.90 3.45 2.96
N GLU A 48 2.79 2.15 2.74
CA GLU A 48 3.89 1.34 2.22
C GLU A 48 4.29 1.80 0.81
N ALA A 49 3.31 2.00 -0.09
CA ALA A 49 3.55 2.49 -1.44
C ALA A 49 4.29 3.84 -1.45
N ALA A 50 3.82 4.79 -0.63
CA ALA A 50 4.44 6.10 -0.47
C ALA A 50 5.87 6.03 0.10
N ALA A 51 6.12 5.18 1.10
CA ALA A 51 7.44 5.00 1.69
C ALA A 51 8.44 4.43 0.68
N VAL A 52 8.02 3.39 -0.05
CA VAL A 52 8.84 2.74 -1.08
C VAL A 52 9.09 3.67 -2.26
N ALA A 53 8.09 4.43 -2.68
CA ALA A 53 8.22 5.42 -3.74
C ALA A 53 9.21 6.54 -3.35
N ALA A 54 9.07 7.10 -2.15
CA ALA A 54 9.97 8.12 -1.64
C ALA A 54 11.42 7.59 -1.55
N GLN A 55 11.61 6.36 -1.11
CA GLN A 55 12.94 5.73 -1.07
C GLN A 55 13.53 5.53 -2.48
N ALA A 56 12.72 5.09 -3.45
CA ALA A 56 13.16 4.95 -4.84
C ALA A 56 13.54 6.30 -5.49
N VAL A 57 12.84 7.38 -5.13
CA VAL A 57 13.20 8.74 -5.55
C VAL A 57 14.51 9.19 -4.92
N LYS A 58 14.69 8.94 -3.61
CA LYS A 58 15.92 9.26 -2.88
C LYS A 58 17.15 8.56 -3.45
N GLU A 59 17.00 7.34 -3.94
CA GLU A 59 18.07 6.56 -4.58
C GLU A 59 18.30 6.92 -6.05
N GLY A 60 17.50 7.82 -6.64
CA GLY A 60 17.62 8.19 -8.05
C GLY A 60 17.17 7.10 -9.03
N LEU A 61 16.39 6.12 -8.55
CA LEU A 61 15.87 5.01 -9.36
C LEU A 61 14.53 5.33 -10.01
N ALA A 62 13.82 6.35 -9.52
CA ALA A 62 12.53 6.79 -10.01
C ALA A 62 12.65 7.54 -11.36
N ARG A 63 11.86 7.10 -12.35
CA ARG A 63 11.74 7.79 -13.65
C ARG A 63 10.57 8.77 -13.69
N ALA A 64 9.62 8.65 -12.77
CA ALA A 64 8.52 9.57 -12.55
C ALA A 64 8.52 9.96 -11.06
N PRO A 65 9.40 10.87 -10.63
CA PRO A 65 9.53 11.19 -9.20
C PRO A 65 8.24 11.85 -8.67
N MET A 66 7.82 11.41 -7.49
CA MET A 66 6.69 11.94 -6.73
C MET A 66 7.12 12.15 -5.27
N THR A 67 6.47 13.07 -4.58
CA THR A 67 6.61 13.23 -3.13
C THR A 67 5.84 12.13 -2.40
N TYR A 68 6.17 11.94 -1.11
CA TYR A 68 5.46 10.98 -0.25
C TYR A 68 3.96 11.28 -0.20
N ASP A 69 3.57 12.54 0.00
CA ASP A 69 2.16 12.94 0.13
C ASP A 69 1.38 12.78 -1.18
N GLU A 70 2.01 13.08 -2.31
CA GLU A 70 1.41 12.85 -3.63
C GLU A 70 1.15 11.36 -3.87
N GLU A 71 2.14 10.51 -3.57
CA GLU A 71 1.99 9.07 -3.75
C GLU A 71 0.99 8.48 -2.76
N LEU A 72 0.98 8.93 -1.51
CA LEU A 72 0.02 8.50 -0.50
C LEU A 72 -1.42 8.73 -0.99
N LYS A 73 -1.69 9.93 -1.52
CA LYS A 73 -2.99 10.28 -2.07
C LYS A 73 -3.32 9.47 -3.32
N ASN A 74 -2.38 9.33 -4.24
CA ASN A 74 -2.54 8.55 -5.47
C ASN A 74 -2.90 7.08 -5.15
N ALA A 75 -2.13 6.44 -4.27
CA ALA A 75 -2.36 5.06 -3.85
C ALA A 75 -3.69 4.90 -3.12
N GLU A 76 -4.06 5.84 -2.24
CA GLU A 76 -5.36 5.82 -1.56
C GLU A 76 -6.53 5.86 -2.56
N GLU A 77 -6.48 6.76 -3.54
CA GLU A 77 -7.53 6.90 -4.56
C GLU A 77 -7.68 5.63 -5.40
N ILE A 78 -6.57 5.05 -5.88
CA ILE A 78 -6.57 3.83 -6.70
C ILE A 78 -7.14 2.64 -5.91
N ILE A 79 -6.69 2.45 -4.67
CA ILE A 79 -7.10 1.32 -3.83
C ILE A 79 -8.56 1.45 -3.46
N ARG A 80 -9.01 2.64 -3.03
CA ARG A 80 -10.40 2.90 -2.67
C ARG A 80 -11.34 2.64 -3.85
N ARG A 81 -10.98 3.14 -5.04
CA ARG A 81 -11.73 2.89 -6.27
C ARG A 81 -11.84 1.39 -6.57
N SER A 82 -10.73 0.66 -6.51
CA SER A 82 -10.67 -0.76 -6.87
C SER A 82 -11.48 -1.63 -5.91
N ARG A 83 -11.38 -1.34 -4.60
CA ARG A 83 -12.19 -2.02 -3.57
C ARG A 83 -13.68 -1.71 -3.76
N GLY A 84 -14.04 -0.44 -3.94
CA GLY A 84 -15.43 -0.02 -4.15
C GLY A 84 -16.07 -0.65 -5.39
N LEU A 85 -15.34 -0.72 -6.52
CA LEU A 85 -15.82 -1.40 -7.72
C LEU A 85 -16.08 -2.88 -7.47
N THR A 86 -15.14 -3.58 -6.83
CA THR A 86 -15.30 -5.00 -6.52
C THR A 86 -16.48 -5.25 -5.60
N THR A 87 -16.61 -4.46 -4.53
CA THR A 87 -17.75 -4.55 -3.60
C THR A 87 -19.07 -4.33 -4.33
N HIS A 88 -19.16 -3.29 -5.17
CA HIS A 88 -20.38 -3.01 -5.92
C HIS A 88 -20.72 -4.14 -6.93
N MET A 89 -19.72 -4.72 -7.58
CA MET A 89 -19.92 -5.88 -8.46
C MET A 89 -20.44 -7.13 -7.72
N MET A 90 -20.06 -7.30 -6.45
CA MET A 90 -20.60 -8.36 -5.60
C MET A 90 -22.04 -8.07 -5.18
N GLU A 91 -22.35 -6.82 -4.82
CA GLU A 91 -23.70 -6.38 -4.41
C GLU A 91 -24.72 -6.50 -5.55
N GLU A 92 -24.36 -6.06 -6.75
CA GLU A 92 -25.22 -6.11 -7.94
C GLU A 92 -25.31 -7.52 -8.57
N GLY A 93 -24.60 -8.50 -8.00
CA GLY A 93 -24.63 -9.89 -8.48
C GLY A 93 -23.86 -10.15 -9.78
N PHE A 94 -23.05 -9.19 -10.25
CA PHE A 94 -22.09 -9.43 -11.34
C PHE A 94 -21.01 -10.44 -10.93
N ILE A 95 -20.64 -10.45 -9.64
CA ILE A 95 -19.84 -11.50 -9.01
C ILE A 95 -20.77 -12.35 -8.16
N LYS A 96 -20.87 -13.64 -8.50
CA LYS A 96 -21.76 -14.56 -7.77
C LYS A 96 -21.24 -14.82 -6.36
N PRO A 97 -22.12 -14.90 -5.35
CA PRO A 97 -21.74 -15.30 -4.01
C PRO A 97 -21.25 -16.75 -4.02
N TYR A 98 -20.23 -17.03 -3.21
CA TYR A 98 -19.73 -18.39 -3.04
C TYR A 98 -20.82 -19.27 -2.41
N THR A 99 -21.06 -20.44 -3.02
CA THR A 99 -21.95 -21.47 -2.49
C THR A 99 -21.09 -22.69 -2.14
N PRO A 100 -20.97 -23.07 -0.85
CA PRO A 100 -20.19 -24.23 -0.43
C PRO A 100 -20.83 -25.57 -0.81
#